data_AF-A0A852W8L0-F1
#
_entry.id   AF-A0A852W8L0-F1
#
_cell.length_a   1.000
_cell.length_b   1.000
_cell.length_c   1.000
_cell.angle_alpha   90.00
_cell.angle_beta   90.00
_cell.angle_gamma   90.00
#
_symmetry.space_group_name_H-M   'P 1'
#
loop_
_entity.id
_entity.type
_entity.pdbx_description
1 polymer ?
#
loop_
_entity_poly.entity_id
_entity_poly.type
_entity_poly.pdbx_seq_one_letter_code
_entity_poly.pdbx_strand_id
1 'polypeptide(L)'
;MTIASETTSTDDVDNTGAVMTAAAAELSVIAEIIERGAVRGARARLARLLDSVDAPTRLLMVRCVEALEAEHPTTALHRLRDEWRRADEDGRALVQALAPTAERRAEKARDAARIAEDNRAKDRDRAARRARNLTSRRANPRERRDPRTVESDTVARRYFADRVEPSTEEDERQRDDRIDYDRAALAPMAGLGCVACGVERSATDRRRANDDGLCQDCREDGVPGIAIPAADADARAVLFARCDYIAATSTSPNERDARMRRDWRAMRRTDQFAVVDWREAQGM
;
A
#
# COMPACT_ATOMS: atom_id res chain seq x y z
N MET A 1 -12.15 40.95 23.85
CA MET A 1 -11.68 39.57 23.62
C MET A 1 -12.65 38.97 22.63
N THR A 2 -12.37 39.16 21.36
CA THR A 2 -13.31 38.91 20.26
C THR A 2 -12.94 37.58 19.64
N ILE A 3 -13.84 36.61 19.74
CA ILE A 3 -13.70 35.29 19.12
C ILE A 3 -13.91 35.52 17.62
N ALA A 4 -12.85 35.38 16.84
CA ALA A 4 -12.96 35.33 15.39
C ALA A 4 -13.56 33.98 15.01
N SER A 5 -14.85 33.99 14.66
CA SER A 5 -15.51 32.86 14.03
C SER A 5 -14.91 32.69 12.63
N GLU A 6 -14.22 31.58 12.38
CA GLU A 6 -13.90 31.13 11.02
C GLU A 6 -15.20 30.85 10.28
N THR A 7 -15.64 31.82 9.49
CA THR A 7 -16.63 31.59 8.44
C THR A 7 -15.90 30.89 7.30
N THR A 8 -15.92 29.56 7.28
CA THR A 8 -15.63 28.81 6.05
C THR A 8 -16.63 29.31 5.01
N SER A 9 -16.13 30.04 4.03
CA SER A 9 -16.94 30.77 3.06
C SER A 9 -17.80 29.79 2.27
N THR A 10 -19.09 30.06 2.13
CA THR A 10 -20.00 29.30 1.25
C THR A 10 -19.43 29.18 -0.17
N ASP A 11 -18.66 30.19 -0.61
CA ASP A 11 -17.99 30.22 -1.90
C ASP A 11 -16.93 29.11 -2.07
N ASP A 12 -16.25 28.69 -1.00
CA ASP A 12 -15.21 27.64 -1.07
C ASP A 12 -15.84 26.26 -1.23
N VAL A 13 -16.98 26.02 -0.56
CA VAL A 13 -17.73 24.75 -0.66
C VAL A 13 -18.35 24.62 -2.05
N ASP A 14 -18.95 25.70 -2.57
CA ASP A 14 -19.53 25.71 -3.91
C ASP A 14 -18.46 25.53 -5.01
N ASN A 15 -17.26 26.06 -4.80
CA ASN A 15 -16.13 25.86 -5.70
C ASN A 15 -15.61 24.42 -5.67
N THR A 16 -15.43 23.81 -4.48
CA THR A 16 -15.03 22.39 -4.37
C THR A 16 -16.05 21.46 -5.04
N GLY A 17 -17.35 21.70 -4.87
CA GLY A 17 -18.39 20.93 -5.56
C GLY A 17 -18.29 21.03 -7.08
N ALA A 18 -18.12 22.24 -7.62
CA ALA A 18 -17.92 22.45 -9.04
C ALA A 18 -16.66 21.73 -9.59
N VAL A 19 -15.56 21.74 -8.82
CA VAL A 19 -14.33 21.02 -9.17
C VAL A 19 -14.54 19.51 -9.18
N MET A 20 -15.27 18.94 -8.22
CA MET A 20 -15.59 17.51 -8.18
C MET A 20 -16.43 17.07 -9.38
N THR A 21 -17.44 17.86 -9.76
CA THR A 21 -18.28 17.56 -10.94
C THR A 21 -17.50 17.69 -12.25
N ALA A 22 -16.63 18.69 -12.38
CA ALA A 22 -15.72 18.81 -13.53
C ALA A 22 -14.74 17.63 -13.61
N ALA A 23 -14.18 17.21 -12.47
CA ALA A 23 -13.30 16.05 -12.37
C ALA A 23 -14.02 14.75 -12.77
N ALA A 24 -15.29 14.58 -12.36
CA ALA A 24 -16.11 13.43 -12.75
C ALA A 24 -16.32 13.36 -14.28
N ALA A 25 -16.59 14.49 -14.92
CA ALA A 25 -16.74 14.58 -16.37
C ALA A 25 -15.43 14.23 -17.10
N GLU A 26 -14.30 14.77 -16.65
CA GLU A 26 -12.98 14.47 -17.21
C GLU A 26 -12.59 12.99 -17.04
N LEU A 27 -12.94 12.37 -15.92
CA LEU A 27 -12.70 10.94 -15.71
C LEU A 27 -13.51 10.06 -16.68
N SER A 28 -14.72 10.48 -17.05
CA SER A 28 -15.52 9.78 -18.05
C SER A 28 -14.87 9.88 -19.44
N VAL A 29 -14.35 11.04 -19.82
CA VAL A 29 -13.56 11.22 -21.06
C VAL A 29 -12.31 10.34 -21.05
N ILE A 30 -11.60 10.27 -19.91
CA ILE A 30 -10.43 9.40 -19.74
C ILE A 30 -10.81 7.92 -19.91
N ALA A 31 -11.94 7.49 -19.36
CA ALA A 31 -12.44 6.12 -19.49
C ALA A 31 -12.67 5.75 -20.96
N GLU A 32 -13.30 6.62 -21.74
CA GLU A 32 -13.50 6.39 -23.17
C GLU A 32 -12.18 6.32 -23.96
N ILE A 33 -11.18 7.12 -23.59
CA ILE A 33 -9.83 7.06 -24.22
C ILE A 33 -9.18 5.70 -23.93
N ILE A 34 -9.35 5.17 -22.72
CA ILE A 34 -8.86 3.84 -22.33
C ILE A 34 -9.57 2.75 -23.14
N GLU A 35 -10.89 2.83 -23.30
CA GLU A 35 -11.68 1.87 -24.08
C GLU A 35 -11.26 1.85 -25.56
N ARG A 36 -10.87 3.00 -26.12
CA ARG A 36 -10.30 3.10 -27.47
C ARG A 36 -8.84 2.63 -27.58
N GLY A 37 -8.21 2.21 -26.48
CA GLY A 37 -6.83 1.70 -26.45
C GLY A 37 -5.74 2.77 -26.39
N ALA A 38 -6.08 4.07 -26.26
CA ALA A 38 -5.12 5.17 -26.27
C ALA A 38 -4.54 5.48 -24.87
N VAL A 39 -3.94 4.47 -24.23
CA VAL A 39 -3.51 4.49 -22.82
C VAL A 39 -2.54 5.64 -22.49
N ARG A 40 -1.61 5.98 -23.40
CA ARG A 40 -0.66 7.10 -23.18
C ARG A 40 -1.39 8.45 -23.07
N GLY A 41 -2.40 8.67 -23.93
CA GLY A 41 -3.21 9.89 -23.92
C GLY A 41 -4.05 9.99 -22.65
N ALA A 42 -4.65 8.87 -22.22
CA ALA A 42 -5.38 8.79 -20.96
C ALA A 42 -4.50 9.15 -19.76
N ARG A 43 -3.27 8.62 -19.70
CA ARG A 43 -2.34 8.92 -18.60
C ARG A 43 -1.93 10.39 -18.55
N ALA A 44 -1.63 10.99 -19.70
CA ALA A 44 -1.28 12.41 -19.78
C ALA A 44 -2.45 13.31 -19.35
N ARG A 45 -3.69 12.92 -19.67
CA ARG A 45 -4.89 13.66 -19.28
C ARG A 45 -5.20 13.50 -17.79
N LEU A 46 -5.04 12.30 -17.24
CA LEU A 46 -5.16 12.04 -15.80
C LEU A 46 -4.13 12.84 -14.99
N ALA A 47 -2.87 12.93 -15.46
CA ALA A 47 -1.85 13.73 -14.79
C ALA A 47 -2.27 15.20 -14.69
N ARG A 48 -2.71 15.80 -15.80
CA ARG A 48 -3.21 17.18 -15.81
C ARG A 48 -4.43 17.37 -14.90
N LEU A 49 -5.35 16.40 -14.86
CA LEU A 49 -6.49 16.45 -13.95
C LEU A 49 -6.02 16.48 -12.50
N LEU A 50 -5.08 15.61 -12.12
CA LEU A 50 -4.53 15.55 -10.76
C LEU A 50 -3.83 16.85 -10.36
N ASP A 51 -3.16 17.52 -11.30
CA ASP A 51 -2.52 18.82 -11.07
C ASP A 51 -3.54 19.95 -10.84
N SER A 52 -4.75 19.85 -11.39
CA SER A 52 -5.78 20.90 -11.33
C SER A 52 -6.80 20.74 -10.20
N VAL A 53 -6.97 19.55 -9.64
CA VAL A 53 -7.96 19.30 -8.58
C VAL A 53 -7.45 19.73 -7.21
N ASP A 54 -8.38 20.24 -6.39
CA ASP A 54 -8.15 20.61 -5.01
C ASP A 54 -7.92 19.38 -4.10
N ALA A 55 -7.33 19.63 -2.92
CA ALA A 55 -6.96 18.58 -1.97
C ALA A 55 -8.15 17.68 -1.52
N PRO A 56 -9.35 18.22 -1.21
CA PRO A 56 -10.54 17.41 -0.91
C PRO A 56 -10.91 16.43 -2.04
N THR A 57 -10.98 16.91 -3.28
CA THR A 57 -11.27 16.09 -4.47
C THR A 57 -10.23 15.01 -4.67
N ARG A 58 -8.94 15.37 -4.58
CA ARG A 58 -7.82 14.44 -4.70
C ARG A 58 -7.88 13.33 -3.65
N LEU A 59 -8.19 13.67 -2.40
CA LEU A 59 -8.34 12.70 -1.32
C LEU A 59 -9.47 11.70 -1.60
N LEU A 60 -10.62 12.17 -2.08
CA LEU A 60 -11.75 11.30 -2.43
C LEU A 60 -11.39 10.35 -3.58
N MET A 61 -10.69 10.84 -4.61
CA MET A 61 -10.19 9.99 -5.70
C MET A 61 -9.27 8.87 -5.18
N VAL A 62 -8.36 9.19 -4.26
CA VAL A 62 -7.42 8.22 -3.67
C VAL A 62 -8.14 7.15 -2.86
N ARG A 63 -9.13 7.54 -2.04
CA ARG A 63 -9.95 6.59 -1.28
C ARG A 63 -10.71 5.64 -2.21
N CYS A 64 -11.21 6.15 -3.34
CA CYS A 64 -11.84 5.31 -4.36
C CYS A 64 -10.84 4.33 -4.99
N VAL A 65 -9.61 4.76 -5.30
CA VAL A 65 -8.57 3.86 -5.83
C VAL A 65 -8.18 2.79 -4.81
N GLU A 66 -7.96 3.15 -3.54
CA GLU A 66 -7.68 2.18 -2.47
C GLU A 66 -8.84 1.18 -2.27
N ALA A 67 -10.08 1.62 -2.48
CA ALA A 67 -11.23 0.72 -2.50
C ALA A 67 -11.17 -0.24 -3.69
N LEU A 68 -10.81 0.23 -4.89
CA LEU A 68 -10.72 -0.60 -6.10
C LEU A 68 -9.56 -1.60 -6.08
N GLU A 69 -8.46 -1.24 -5.41
CA GLU A 69 -7.31 -2.10 -5.16
C GLU A 69 -7.55 -3.14 -4.05
N ALA A 70 -8.70 -3.09 -3.36
CA ALA A 70 -9.04 -4.11 -2.40
C ALA A 70 -9.08 -5.51 -3.06
N GLU A 71 -8.56 -6.49 -2.32
CA GLU A 71 -8.31 -7.87 -2.78
C GLU A 71 -9.59 -8.55 -3.33
N HIS A 72 -10.75 -8.23 -2.76
CA HIS A 72 -12.03 -8.82 -3.18
C HIS A 72 -13.00 -7.80 -3.78
N PRO A 73 -13.66 -8.12 -4.92
CA PRO A 73 -14.64 -7.24 -5.57
C PRO A 73 -15.80 -6.80 -4.66
N THR A 74 -16.24 -7.66 -3.76
CA THR A 74 -17.32 -7.34 -2.80
C THR A 74 -16.88 -6.28 -1.79
N THR A 75 -15.65 -6.39 -1.28
CA THR A 75 -15.07 -5.41 -0.36
C THR A 75 -14.84 -4.07 -1.03
N ALA A 76 -14.40 -4.09 -2.29
CA ALA A 76 -14.24 -2.88 -3.10
C ALA A 76 -15.56 -2.11 -3.23
N LEU A 77 -16.66 -2.81 -3.55
CA LEU A 77 -18.00 -2.21 -3.66
C LEU A 77 -18.52 -1.64 -2.34
N HIS A 78 -18.32 -2.37 -1.23
CA HIS A 78 -18.73 -1.88 0.09
C HIS A 78 -18.02 -0.57 0.42
N ARG A 79 -16.70 -0.50 0.23
CA ARG A 79 -15.91 0.71 0.49
C ARG A 79 -16.34 1.89 -0.40
N LEU A 80 -16.55 1.66 -1.70
CA LEU A 80 -17.05 2.71 -2.59
C LEU A 80 -18.45 3.19 -2.19
N ARG A 81 -19.33 2.29 -1.73
CA ARG A 81 -20.67 2.65 -1.26
C ARG A 81 -20.63 3.46 0.03
N ASP A 82 -19.68 3.18 0.91
CA ASP A 82 -19.47 3.98 2.12
C ASP A 82 -18.95 5.38 1.78
N GLU A 83 -18.00 5.52 0.85
CA GLU A 83 -17.56 6.84 0.37
C GLU A 83 -18.72 7.60 -0.28
N TRP A 84 -19.52 6.94 -1.14
CA TRP A 84 -20.70 7.56 -1.75
C TRP A 84 -21.72 8.06 -0.73
N ARG A 85 -21.93 7.33 0.37
CA ARG A 85 -22.86 7.72 1.44
C ARG A 85 -22.38 8.93 2.23
N ARG A 86 -21.08 9.09 2.41
CA ARG A 86 -20.46 10.21 3.14
C ARG A 86 -20.31 11.46 2.27
N ALA A 87 -20.29 11.30 0.94
CA ALA A 87 -20.16 12.39 0.00
C ALA A 87 -21.46 13.18 -0.21
N ASP A 88 -21.29 14.45 -0.53
CA ASP A 88 -22.29 15.38 -1.06
C ASP A 88 -22.68 15.04 -2.51
N GLU A 89 -23.55 15.84 -3.14
CA GLU A 89 -24.05 15.55 -4.49
C GLU A 89 -22.93 15.50 -5.54
N ASP A 90 -21.99 16.45 -5.48
CA ASP A 90 -20.85 16.51 -6.38
C ASP A 90 -19.83 15.39 -6.14
N GLY A 91 -19.49 15.10 -4.88
CA GLY A 91 -18.63 13.98 -4.53
C GLY A 91 -19.24 12.63 -4.91
N ARG A 92 -20.58 12.49 -4.89
CA ARG A 92 -21.28 11.31 -5.40
C ARG A 92 -21.11 11.13 -6.90
N ALA A 93 -21.12 12.21 -7.68
CA ALA A 93 -20.84 12.16 -9.12
C ALA A 93 -19.41 11.67 -9.39
N LEU A 94 -18.44 12.16 -8.60
CA LEU A 94 -17.05 11.73 -8.69
C LEU A 94 -16.87 10.23 -8.37
N VAL A 95 -17.49 9.76 -7.27
CA VAL A 95 -17.43 8.34 -6.89
C VAL A 95 -18.07 7.45 -7.98
N GLN A 96 -19.16 7.91 -8.60
CA GLN A 96 -19.80 7.18 -9.70
C GLN A 96 -18.92 7.12 -10.95
N ALA A 97 -18.23 8.20 -11.31
CA ALA A 97 -17.30 8.22 -12.44
C ALA A 97 -16.12 7.26 -12.27
N LEU A 98 -15.69 7.03 -11.02
CA LEU A 98 -14.63 6.08 -10.68
C LEU A 98 -15.13 4.63 -10.50
N ALA A 99 -16.44 4.44 -10.33
CA ALA A 99 -17.00 3.13 -10.05
C ALA A 99 -16.96 2.23 -11.29
N PRO A 100 -16.51 0.97 -11.16
CA PRO A 100 -16.43 0.07 -12.30
C PRO A 100 -17.82 -0.32 -12.79
N THR A 101 -17.97 -0.39 -14.12
CA THR A 101 -19.19 -0.84 -14.80
C THR A 101 -19.60 -2.23 -14.33
N ALA A 102 -20.90 -2.55 -14.46
CA ALA A 102 -21.41 -3.86 -14.06
C ALA A 102 -20.70 -5.01 -14.76
N GLU A 103 -20.35 -4.84 -16.03
CA GLU A 103 -19.63 -5.81 -16.84
C GLU A 103 -18.20 -6.03 -16.32
N ARG A 104 -17.45 -4.95 -16.10
CA ARG A 104 -16.08 -5.03 -15.56
C ARG A 104 -16.04 -5.63 -14.15
N ARG A 105 -17.08 -5.40 -13.37
CA ARG A 105 -17.26 -6.05 -12.06
C ARG A 105 -17.52 -7.55 -12.20
N ALA A 106 -18.37 -7.97 -13.14
CA ALA A 106 -18.64 -9.37 -13.40
C ALA A 106 -17.39 -10.11 -13.88
N GLU A 107 -16.58 -9.48 -14.74
CA GLU A 107 -15.28 -10.00 -15.17
C GLU A 107 -14.32 -10.21 -14.00
N LYS A 108 -14.08 -9.17 -13.19
CA LYS A 108 -13.21 -9.26 -12.00
C LYS A 108 -13.70 -10.32 -11.00
N ALA A 109 -15.01 -10.49 -10.86
CA ALA A 109 -15.59 -11.54 -10.01
C ALA A 109 -15.34 -12.95 -10.55
N ARG A 110 -15.44 -13.15 -11.89
CA ARG A 110 -15.08 -14.43 -12.53
C ARG A 110 -13.60 -14.75 -12.38
N ASP A 111 -12.73 -13.76 -12.55
CA ASP A 111 -11.29 -13.91 -12.35
C ASP A 111 -10.95 -14.29 -10.90
N ALA A 112 -11.56 -13.60 -9.93
CA ALA A 112 -11.40 -13.92 -8.52
C ALA A 112 -11.88 -15.34 -8.18
N ALA A 113 -13.02 -15.77 -8.76
CA ALA A 113 -13.54 -17.13 -8.59
C ALA A 113 -12.58 -18.18 -9.16
N ARG A 114 -12.02 -17.93 -10.35
CA ARG A 114 -11.00 -18.78 -10.99
C ARG A 114 -9.76 -18.93 -10.13
N ILE A 115 -9.21 -17.82 -9.64
CA ILE A 115 -8.04 -17.84 -8.73
C ILE A 115 -8.34 -18.62 -7.45
N ALA A 116 -9.54 -18.44 -6.87
CA ALA A 116 -9.94 -19.16 -5.66
C ALA A 116 -10.10 -20.67 -5.89
N GLU A 117 -10.54 -21.08 -7.08
CA GLU A 117 -10.61 -22.49 -7.48
C GLU A 117 -9.21 -23.10 -7.67
N ASP A 118 -8.32 -22.40 -8.38
CA ASP A 118 -6.93 -22.81 -8.56
C ASP A 118 -6.21 -22.98 -7.22
N ASN A 119 -6.41 -22.05 -6.29
CA ASN A 119 -5.84 -22.14 -4.93
C ASN A 119 -6.40 -23.35 -4.17
N ARG A 120 -7.71 -23.59 -4.24
CA ARG A 120 -8.33 -24.80 -3.65
C ARG A 120 -7.80 -26.09 -4.28
N ALA A 121 -7.52 -26.11 -5.58
CA ALA A 121 -6.89 -27.25 -6.25
C ALA A 121 -5.45 -27.47 -5.77
N LYS A 122 -4.65 -26.40 -5.67
CA LYS A 122 -3.28 -26.45 -5.13
C LYS A 122 -3.24 -26.94 -3.69
N ASP A 123 -4.17 -26.48 -2.85
CA ASP A 123 -4.26 -26.91 -1.45
C ASP A 123 -4.66 -28.39 -1.32
N ARG A 124 -5.57 -28.87 -2.18
CA ARG A 124 -5.89 -30.31 -2.28
C ARG A 124 -4.68 -31.15 -2.70
N ASP A 125 -3.92 -30.72 -3.71
CA ASP A 125 -2.68 -31.40 -4.11
C ASP A 125 -1.63 -31.41 -2.99
N ARG A 126 -1.44 -30.26 -2.33
CA ARG A 126 -0.54 -30.14 -1.16
C ARG A 126 -0.95 -31.06 -0.03
N ALA A 127 -2.25 -31.14 0.29
CA ALA A 127 -2.77 -32.06 1.29
C ALA A 127 -2.57 -33.53 0.90
N ALA A 128 -2.82 -33.89 -0.36
CA ALA A 128 -2.58 -35.24 -0.89
C ALA A 128 -1.09 -35.62 -0.87
N ARG A 129 -0.17 -34.69 -1.12
CA ARG A 129 1.29 -34.91 -0.97
C ARG A 129 1.69 -35.07 0.49
N ARG A 130 1.14 -34.26 1.41
CA ARG A 130 1.38 -34.40 2.85
C ARG A 130 0.92 -35.77 3.37
N ALA A 131 -0.26 -36.22 2.97
CA ALA A 131 -0.77 -37.55 3.33
C ALA A 131 0.14 -38.67 2.81
N ARG A 132 0.59 -38.59 1.55
CA ARG A 132 1.55 -39.55 0.97
C ARG A 132 2.89 -39.60 1.72
N ASN A 133 3.35 -38.47 2.25
CA ASN A 133 4.60 -38.39 3.02
C ASN A 133 4.47 -38.87 4.48
N LEU A 134 3.25 -39.08 5.00
CA LEU A 134 3.02 -39.56 6.38
C LEU A 134 2.93 -41.08 6.47
N THR A 135 2.62 -41.78 5.38
CA THR A 135 2.74 -43.24 5.28
C THR A 135 4.19 -43.64 4.95
N SER A 136 4.93 -44.02 5.98
CA SER A 136 6.23 -44.74 5.94
C SER A 136 7.51 -43.96 5.62
N ARG A 137 7.89 -43.02 6.51
CA ARG A 137 9.31 -42.85 6.89
C ARG A 137 9.49 -42.82 8.40
N ARG A 138 8.96 -43.83 9.11
CA ARG A 138 9.88 -44.52 10.02
C ARG A 138 10.87 -45.22 9.12
N ALA A 139 11.93 -44.52 8.74
CA ALA A 139 13.12 -45.23 8.36
C ALA A 139 13.43 -46.12 9.57
N ASN A 140 13.26 -47.43 9.43
CA ASN A 140 14.11 -48.34 10.20
C ASN A 140 15.51 -47.73 10.06
N PRO A 141 16.25 -47.47 11.15
CA PRO A 141 17.63 -47.05 11.05
C PRO A 141 18.32 -48.09 10.16
N ARG A 142 18.46 -47.78 8.87
CA ARG A 142 19.17 -48.65 7.96
C ARG A 142 20.58 -48.64 8.51
N GLU A 143 21.09 -49.82 8.81
CA GLU A 143 22.51 -50.03 9.09
C GLU A 143 23.31 -49.11 8.19
N ARG A 144 24.17 -48.33 8.84
CA ARG A 144 25.03 -47.33 8.23
C ARG A 144 25.69 -47.96 7.01
N ARG A 145 25.18 -47.66 5.82
CA ARG A 145 25.64 -48.28 4.56
C ARG A 145 27.11 -47.91 4.41
N ASP A 146 27.97 -48.91 4.26
CA ASP A 146 29.42 -48.71 4.14
C ASP A 146 29.70 -47.73 3.00
N PRO A 147 30.40 -46.61 3.24
CA PRO A 147 30.75 -45.61 2.22
C PRO A 147 31.34 -46.23 0.94
N ARG A 148 32.01 -47.39 1.04
CA ARG A 148 32.60 -48.10 -0.11
C ARG A 148 31.58 -48.72 -1.08
N THR A 149 30.31 -48.82 -0.71
CA THR A 149 29.23 -49.31 -1.60
C THR A 149 28.52 -48.19 -2.39
N VAL A 150 28.79 -46.93 -2.09
CA VAL A 150 28.21 -45.79 -2.84
C VAL A 150 28.96 -45.55 -4.16
N GLU A 151 30.23 -45.95 -4.22
CA GLU A 151 31.10 -45.78 -5.39
C GLU A 151 30.71 -46.71 -6.57
N SER A 152 29.97 -47.79 -6.29
CA SER A 152 29.39 -48.70 -7.29
C SER A 152 27.92 -48.42 -7.61
N ASP A 153 27.32 -47.37 -7.05
CA ASP A 153 25.92 -47.03 -7.29
C ASP A 153 25.74 -46.42 -8.69
N THR A 154 25.39 -47.30 -9.63
CA THR A 154 25.18 -46.98 -11.04
C THR A 154 24.09 -45.93 -11.24
N VAL A 155 23.16 -45.77 -10.28
CA VAL A 155 22.09 -44.76 -10.34
C VAL A 155 22.64 -43.36 -10.11
N ALA A 156 23.51 -43.18 -9.11
CA ALA A 156 24.15 -41.89 -8.85
C ALA A 156 25.05 -41.50 -10.03
N ARG A 157 25.81 -42.46 -10.57
CA ARG A 157 26.64 -42.24 -11.77
C ARG A 157 25.82 -41.83 -12.99
N ARG A 158 24.67 -42.46 -13.22
CA ARG A 158 23.75 -42.10 -14.31
C ARG A 158 23.15 -40.71 -14.13
N TYR A 159 22.78 -40.36 -12.90
CA TYR A 159 22.29 -39.03 -12.56
C TYR A 159 23.31 -37.92 -12.85
N PHE A 160 24.60 -38.16 -12.59
CA PHE A 160 25.66 -37.21 -12.93
C PHE A 160 26.04 -37.23 -14.42
N ALA A 161 25.93 -38.38 -15.10
CA ALA A 161 26.22 -38.51 -16.52
C ALA A 161 25.14 -37.87 -17.41
N ASP A 162 23.87 -37.91 -17.00
CA ASP A 162 22.74 -37.34 -17.74
C ASP A 162 22.50 -35.85 -17.40
N ARG A 163 23.27 -35.29 -16.47
CA ARG A 163 23.16 -33.87 -16.12
C ARG A 163 23.85 -33.03 -17.19
N VAL A 164 23.05 -32.47 -18.09
CA VAL A 164 23.49 -31.38 -18.97
C VAL A 164 23.77 -30.17 -18.07
N GLU A 165 25.04 -29.80 -17.94
CA GLU A 165 25.40 -28.53 -17.31
C GLU A 165 24.86 -27.40 -18.20
N PRO A 166 24.06 -26.46 -17.65
CA PRO A 166 23.60 -25.32 -18.43
C PRO A 166 24.85 -24.57 -18.94
N SER A 167 24.98 -24.43 -20.25
CA SER A 167 26.03 -23.62 -20.84
C SER A 167 25.93 -22.22 -20.27
N THR A 168 26.98 -21.77 -19.59
CA THR A 168 27.16 -20.38 -19.21
C THR A 168 27.31 -19.58 -20.50
N GLU A 169 26.20 -19.10 -21.08
CA GLU A 169 26.10 -18.03 -22.07
C GLU A 169 24.72 -18.07 -22.74
N GLU A 170 23.68 -17.71 -21.99
CA GLU A 170 22.53 -17.04 -22.60
C GLU A 170 22.25 -15.80 -21.75
N ASP A 171 22.77 -14.67 -22.22
CA ASP A 171 22.46 -13.31 -21.77
C ASP A 171 21.00 -12.95 -22.14
N GLU A 172 20.06 -13.77 -21.69
CA GLU A 172 18.68 -13.34 -21.58
C GLU A 172 18.66 -12.26 -20.50
N ARG A 173 18.49 -11.01 -20.94
CA ARG A 173 18.26 -9.84 -20.09
C ARG A 173 17.29 -10.22 -18.98
N GLN A 174 17.86 -10.56 -17.84
CA GLN A 174 17.18 -11.19 -16.73
C GLN A 174 16.19 -10.14 -16.22
N ARG A 175 14.92 -10.29 -16.59
CA ARG A 175 13.83 -9.57 -15.93
C ARG A 175 13.99 -9.92 -14.46
N ASP A 176 14.26 -8.90 -13.65
CA ASP A 176 14.47 -8.99 -12.22
C ASP A 176 13.14 -9.29 -11.51
N ASP A 177 12.53 -10.42 -11.88
CA ASP A 177 11.36 -11.01 -11.24
C ASP A 177 11.81 -11.91 -10.07
N ARG A 178 13.10 -11.88 -9.71
CA ARG A 178 13.64 -12.61 -8.56
C ARG A 178 13.32 -11.80 -7.31
N ILE A 179 12.44 -12.35 -6.48
CA ILE A 179 12.15 -11.83 -5.15
C ILE A 179 13.47 -11.61 -4.42
N ASP A 180 13.73 -10.36 -4.01
CA ASP A 180 14.80 -10.03 -3.08
C ASP A 180 14.47 -10.71 -1.75
N TYR A 181 15.08 -11.87 -1.52
CA TYR A 181 14.79 -12.71 -0.35
C TYR A 181 15.17 -12.03 0.96
N ASP A 182 16.19 -11.18 0.96
CA ASP A 182 16.60 -10.44 2.16
C ASP A 182 15.55 -9.40 2.50
N ARG A 183 15.10 -8.64 1.50
CA ARG A 183 14.00 -7.68 1.69
C ARG A 183 12.67 -8.38 2.03
N ALA A 184 12.38 -9.52 1.41
CA ALA A 184 11.16 -10.27 1.65
C ALA A 184 11.16 -10.99 3.01
N ALA A 185 12.33 -11.28 3.59
CA ALA A 185 12.47 -11.82 4.93
C ALA A 185 12.22 -10.78 6.04
N LEU A 186 12.34 -9.49 5.72
CA LEU A 186 12.07 -8.41 6.66
C LEU A 186 10.57 -8.13 6.74
N ALA A 187 10.01 -8.26 7.94
CA ALA A 187 8.65 -7.81 8.20
C ALA A 187 8.57 -6.28 8.00
N PRO A 188 7.51 -5.77 7.35
CA PRO A 188 7.25 -4.33 7.31
C PRO A 188 7.14 -3.77 8.73
N MET A 189 7.68 -2.56 8.96
CA MET A 189 7.46 -1.85 10.22
C MET A 189 5.97 -1.68 10.47
N ALA A 190 5.54 -1.90 11.70
CA ALA A 190 4.14 -1.79 12.05
C ALA A 190 3.76 -0.33 12.33
N GLY A 191 3.55 0.44 11.26
CA GLY A 191 3.14 1.85 11.29
C GLY A 191 4.30 2.84 11.41
N LEU A 192 4.01 4.06 11.87
CA LEU A 192 5.01 5.12 11.97
C LEU A 192 5.98 4.88 13.14
N GLY A 193 7.29 4.99 12.85
CA GLY A 193 8.35 4.90 13.84
C GLY A 193 8.42 6.11 14.77
N CYS A 194 9.28 6.01 15.78
CA CYS A 194 9.57 7.10 16.71
C CYS A 194 9.96 8.36 15.95
N VAL A 195 9.32 9.49 16.27
CA VAL A 195 9.55 10.75 15.57
C VAL A 195 10.99 11.24 15.76
N ALA A 196 11.61 10.94 16.91
CA ALA A 196 12.98 11.30 17.25
C ALA A 196 14.00 10.31 16.64
N CYS A 197 14.08 9.07 17.16
CA CYS A 197 15.11 8.11 16.75
C CYS A 197 14.77 7.28 15.50
N GLY A 198 13.50 7.22 15.10
CA GLY A 198 13.07 6.47 13.92
C GLY A 198 12.85 4.98 14.08
N VAL A 199 13.12 4.43 15.26
CA VAL A 199 12.94 3.02 15.55
C VAL A 199 11.44 2.68 15.61
N GLU A 200 11.09 1.44 15.24
CA GLU A 200 9.73 0.93 15.38
C GLU A 200 9.27 1.01 16.84
N ARG A 201 8.03 1.46 17.05
CA ARG A 201 7.49 1.66 18.39
C ARG A 201 6.74 0.43 18.88
N SER A 202 6.78 0.22 20.19
CA SER A 202 6.02 -0.84 20.85
C SER A 202 4.53 -0.75 20.51
N ALA A 203 3.82 -1.89 20.53
CA ALA A 203 2.37 -1.89 20.29
C ALA A 203 1.61 -1.01 21.32
N THR A 204 2.14 -0.91 22.54
CA THR A 204 1.60 -0.06 23.61
C THR A 204 1.75 1.42 23.27
N ASP A 205 2.93 1.86 22.82
CA ASP A 205 3.16 3.25 22.43
C ASP A 205 2.29 3.67 21.25
N ARG A 206 2.10 2.78 20.26
CA ARG A 206 1.25 3.04 19.09
C ARG A 206 -0.24 3.13 19.36
N ARG A 207 -0.70 2.60 20.51
CA ARG A 207 -2.12 2.56 20.87
C ARG A 207 -2.48 3.59 21.95
N ARG A 208 -1.56 4.49 22.31
CA ARG A 208 -1.84 5.56 23.25
C ARG A 208 -2.91 6.50 22.67
N ALA A 209 -3.87 6.89 23.50
CA ALA A 209 -4.88 7.88 23.13
C ALA A 209 -4.25 9.24 22.80
N ASN A 210 -3.17 9.58 23.51
CA ASN A 210 -2.37 10.77 23.31
C ASN A 210 -1.02 10.36 22.71
N ASP A 211 -1.01 10.08 21.41
CA ASP A 211 0.17 9.60 20.71
C ASP A 211 1.17 10.75 20.46
N ASP A 212 2.19 10.86 21.32
CA ASP A 212 3.30 11.81 21.22
C ASP A 212 4.34 11.44 20.14
N GLY A 213 4.13 10.31 19.44
CA GLY A 213 5.03 9.83 18.40
C GLY A 213 6.37 9.29 18.90
N LEU A 214 6.59 9.14 20.21
CA LEU A 214 7.85 8.67 20.79
C LEU A 214 7.82 7.17 21.11
N CYS A 215 8.99 6.52 21.07
CA CYS A 215 9.22 5.23 21.72
C CYS A 215 9.45 5.44 23.23
N GLN A 216 9.38 4.36 23.99
CA GLN A 216 9.67 4.38 25.42
C GLN A 216 11.02 5.00 25.75
N ASP A 217 12.11 4.58 25.09
CA ASP A 217 13.47 5.07 25.38
C ASP A 217 13.59 6.59 25.20
N CYS A 218 13.16 7.13 24.05
CA CYS A 218 13.22 8.58 23.82
C CYS A 218 12.35 9.37 24.80
N ARG A 219 11.26 8.78 25.30
CA ARG A 219 10.40 9.40 26.30
C ARG A 219 11.09 9.43 27.67
N GLU A 220 11.78 8.36 28.04
CA GLU A 220 12.57 8.28 29.28
C GLU A 220 13.76 9.25 29.26
N ASP A 221 14.35 9.46 28.09
CA ASP A 221 15.41 10.45 27.85
C ASP A 221 14.90 11.91 27.87
N GLY A 222 13.60 12.12 28.03
CA GLY A 222 12.99 13.47 28.10
C GLY A 222 12.95 14.21 26.77
N VAL A 223 13.04 13.50 25.64
CA VAL A 223 12.92 14.11 24.31
C VAL A 223 11.50 14.68 24.15
N PRO A 224 11.34 15.93 23.68
CA PRO A 224 10.01 16.49 23.44
C PRO A 224 9.33 15.71 22.32
N GLY A 225 8.08 15.29 22.53
CA GLY A 225 7.27 14.60 21.52
C GLY A 225 6.50 15.54 20.61
N ILE A 226 5.69 14.96 19.72
CA ILE A 226 4.73 15.71 18.90
C ILE A 226 3.70 16.34 19.84
N ALA A 227 3.37 17.61 19.60
CA ALA A 227 2.29 18.26 20.32
C ALA A 227 0.98 17.51 20.03
N ILE A 228 0.38 16.93 21.07
CA ILE A 228 -0.83 16.12 20.96
C ILE A 228 -1.97 17.06 20.52
N PRO A 229 -2.59 16.82 19.34
CA PRO A 229 -3.74 17.59 18.91
C PRO A 229 -4.92 17.43 19.88
N ALA A 230 -5.94 18.30 19.75
CA ALA A 230 -7.16 18.17 20.54
C ALA A 230 -7.79 16.77 20.39
N ALA A 231 -8.55 16.32 21.41
CA ALA A 231 -9.08 14.96 21.46
C ALA A 231 -10.05 14.62 20.30
N ASP A 232 -10.61 15.64 19.66
CA ASP A 232 -11.49 15.58 18.49
C ASP A 232 -10.76 15.80 17.16
N ALA A 233 -9.43 15.95 17.17
CA ALA A 233 -8.63 16.13 15.98
C ALA A 233 -8.73 14.92 15.05
N ASP A 234 -8.87 15.20 13.75
CA ASP A 234 -8.90 14.16 12.75
C ASP A 234 -7.50 13.58 12.47
N ALA A 235 -7.46 12.47 11.73
CA ALA A 235 -6.19 11.81 11.39
C ALA A 235 -5.24 12.72 10.60
N ARG A 236 -5.79 13.68 9.83
CA ARG A 236 -5.00 14.62 9.03
C ARG A 236 -4.29 15.64 9.92
N ALA A 237 -4.96 16.20 10.91
CA ALA A 237 -4.38 17.11 11.88
C ALA A 237 -3.25 16.44 12.68
N VAL A 238 -3.40 15.17 13.05
CA VAL A 238 -2.33 14.39 13.70
C VAL A 238 -1.10 14.23 12.79
N LEU A 239 -1.32 13.95 11.51
CA LEU A 239 -0.23 13.87 10.53
C LEU A 239 0.46 15.23 10.32
N PHE A 240 -0.31 16.32 10.27
CA PHE A 240 0.23 17.67 10.11
C PHE A 240 1.09 18.05 11.31
N ALA A 241 0.61 17.81 12.54
CA ALA A 241 1.39 18.03 13.76
C ALA A 241 2.71 17.25 13.76
N ARG A 242 2.71 16.02 13.23
CA ARG A 242 3.93 15.23 13.03
C ARG A 242 4.87 15.88 12.01
N CYS A 243 4.34 16.33 10.88
CA CYS A 243 5.13 17.00 9.85
C CYS A 243 5.75 18.31 10.36
N ASP A 244 4.98 19.10 11.10
CA ASP A 244 5.43 20.34 11.75
C ASP A 244 6.55 20.05 12.75
N TYR A 245 6.39 19.01 13.58
CA TYR A 245 7.44 18.59 14.52
C TYR A 245 8.74 18.21 13.78
N ILE A 246 8.65 17.41 12.71
CA ILE A 246 9.83 17.01 11.94
C ILE A 246 10.50 18.24 11.31
N ALA A 247 9.72 19.18 10.77
CA ALA A 247 10.24 20.41 10.20
C ALA A 247 10.94 21.28 11.25
N ALA A 248 10.33 21.44 12.43
CA ALA A 248 10.85 22.26 13.52
C ALA A 248 12.09 21.67 14.21
N THR A 249 12.20 20.34 14.26
CA THR A 249 13.29 19.63 14.98
C THR A 249 14.42 19.15 14.08
N SER A 250 14.36 19.39 12.76
CA SER A 250 15.44 19.01 11.85
C SER A 250 16.46 20.13 11.73
N THR A 251 17.74 19.77 11.78
CA THR A 251 18.85 20.74 11.71
C THR A 251 19.09 21.23 10.28
N SER A 252 18.71 20.43 9.28
CA SER A 252 18.88 20.75 7.86
C SER A 252 17.71 20.26 7.01
N PRO A 253 17.51 20.84 5.80
CA PRO A 253 16.51 20.35 4.84
C PRO A 253 16.72 18.87 4.45
N ASN A 254 17.98 18.43 4.33
CA ASN A 254 18.31 17.05 4.01
C ASN A 254 17.89 16.08 5.13
N GLU A 255 18.09 16.47 6.39
CA GLU A 255 17.67 15.70 7.56
C GLU A 255 16.15 15.61 7.63
N ARG A 256 15.46 16.75 7.46
CA ARG A 256 14.00 16.81 7.39
C ARG A 256 13.47 15.87 6.31
N ASP A 257 14.01 15.96 5.11
CA ASP A 257 13.56 15.16 3.98
C ASP A 257 13.89 13.67 4.17
N ALA A 258 14.97 13.32 4.86
CA ALA A 258 15.28 11.94 5.21
C ALA A 258 14.27 11.38 6.22
N ARG A 259 13.92 12.15 7.25
CA ARG A 259 12.90 11.78 8.25
C ARG A 259 11.51 11.63 7.61
N MET A 260 11.12 12.56 6.73
CA MET A 260 9.88 12.47 5.96
C MET A 260 9.86 11.25 5.04
N ARG A 261 10.97 10.96 4.33
CA ARG A 261 11.08 9.77 3.45
C ARG A 261 11.00 8.45 4.21
N ARG A 262 11.51 8.39 5.44
CA ARG A 262 11.37 7.22 6.30
C ARG A 262 9.90 6.97 6.61
N ASP A 263 9.19 8.00 7.03
CA ASP A 263 7.77 7.91 7.40
C ASP A 263 6.90 7.58 6.18
N TRP A 264 7.20 8.19 5.02
CA TRP A 264 6.51 7.95 3.75
C TRP A 264 6.40 6.46 3.39
N ARG A 265 7.45 5.67 3.67
CA ARG A 265 7.48 4.23 3.38
C ARG A 265 6.53 3.41 4.25
N ALA A 266 6.16 3.92 5.42
CA ALA A 266 5.27 3.27 6.37
C ALA A 266 3.83 3.84 6.33
N MET A 267 3.62 4.92 5.58
CA MET A 267 2.32 5.60 5.43
C MET A 267 1.39 4.86 4.45
N ARG A 268 0.08 5.00 4.68
CA ARG A 268 -0.94 4.65 3.66
C ARG A 268 -0.88 5.68 2.54
N ARG A 269 -1.45 5.38 1.36
CA ARG A 269 -1.45 6.36 0.26
C ARG A 269 -2.27 7.60 0.63
N THR A 270 -3.39 7.43 1.32
CA THR A 270 -4.17 8.53 1.90
C THR A 270 -3.33 9.47 2.76
N ASP A 271 -2.50 8.94 3.66
CA ASP A 271 -1.60 9.72 4.51
C ASP A 271 -0.50 10.43 3.69
N GLN A 272 0.04 9.76 2.66
CA GLN A 272 1.04 10.33 1.75
C GLN A 272 0.53 11.60 1.05
N PHE A 273 -0.72 11.61 0.59
CA PHE A 273 -1.32 12.81 -0.01
C PHE A 273 -1.50 13.93 1.00
N ALA A 274 -1.86 13.62 2.25
CA ALA A 274 -1.90 14.64 3.29
C ALA A 274 -0.52 15.29 3.51
N VAL A 275 0.57 14.52 3.45
CA VAL A 275 1.94 15.07 3.54
C VAL A 275 2.30 15.95 2.34
N VAL A 276 1.82 15.59 1.13
CA VAL A 276 2.00 16.44 -0.06
C VAL A 276 1.27 17.76 0.11
N ASP A 277 0.00 17.74 0.51
CA ASP A 277 -0.78 18.95 0.74
C ASP A 277 -0.13 19.85 1.83
N TRP A 278 0.41 19.23 2.89
CA TRP A 278 1.14 19.96 3.92
C TRP A 278 2.39 20.63 3.34
N ARG A 279 3.15 19.96 2.46
CA ARG A 279 4.33 20.59 1.82
C ARG A 279 3.93 21.77 0.93
N GLU A 280 2.88 21.61 0.13
CA GLU A 280 2.35 22.67 -0.73
C GLU A 280 1.92 23.89 0.11
N ALA A 281 1.22 23.66 1.23
CA ALA A 281 0.80 24.73 2.15
C ALA A 281 1.99 25.48 2.79
N GLN A 282 3.14 24.83 2.95
CA GLN A 282 4.37 25.43 3.48
C GLN A 282 5.22 26.12 2.40
N GLY A 283 4.79 26.09 1.12
CA GLY A 283 5.55 26.64 -0.01
C GLY A 283 6.83 25.85 -0.33
N MET A 284 6.83 24.54 -0.07
CA MET A 284 7.98 23.63 -0.26
C MET A 284 7.80 22.62 -1.39
#